data_AF-A0A7C4GBZ4-F1
#
_entry.id   AF-A0A7C4GBZ4-F1
#
_cell.length_a   1.000
_cell.length_b   1.000
_cell.length_c   1.000
_cell.angle_alpha   90.00
_cell.angle_beta   90.00
_cell.angle_gamma   90.00
#
_symmetry.space_group_name_H-M   'P 1'
#
loop_
_entity.id
_entity.type
_entity.pdbx_description
1 polymer ?
#
loop_
_entity_poly.entity_id
_entity_poly.type
_entity_poly.pdbx_seq_one_letter_code
_entity_poly.pdbx_strand_id
1 'polypeptide(L)'
;MMKPKIINAETIIEAISKIEDEGDIVIHVREPEKRPLALQKELEEEVIRSYYQDITTNNELKGKISSIIKELKSDGAKTVIEEIRGVIDINLLYVKLYLDHGKLNASIITPRIDSKEAIHKLLIYVEIMLEDLSLSLGLANGTITLMTMKVNSNKS
;
A
#
# COMPACT_ATOMS: atom_id res chain seq x y z
N MET A 1 -13.36 -23.25 -2.71
CA MET A 1 -12.67 -21.96 -2.50
C MET A 1 -12.08 -21.97 -1.11
N MET A 2 -10.76 -21.77 -0.96
CA MET A 2 -10.18 -21.50 0.36
C MET A 2 -10.63 -20.10 0.79
N LYS A 3 -10.98 -19.94 2.08
CA LYS A 3 -11.27 -18.62 2.63
C LYS A 3 -9.96 -17.84 2.75
N PRO A 4 -9.94 -16.52 2.44
CA PRO A 4 -8.74 -15.74 2.60
C PRO A 4 -8.33 -15.69 4.08
N LYS A 5 -7.03 -15.79 4.35
CA LYS A 5 -6.46 -15.60 5.69
C LYS A 5 -6.51 -14.12 6.02
N ILE A 6 -7.14 -13.76 7.14
CA ILE A 6 -7.23 -12.37 7.61
C ILE A 6 -6.18 -12.16 8.69
N ILE A 7 -5.26 -11.23 8.44
CA ILE A 7 -4.20 -10.83 9.35
C ILE A 7 -4.51 -9.42 9.83
N ASN A 8 -4.77 -9.28 11.12
CA ASN A 8 -4.86 -7.97 11.78
C ASN A 8 -3.57 -7.75 12.58
N ALA A 9 -2.95 -6.59 12.38
CA ALA A 9 -1.71 -6.20 13.03
C ALA A 9 -1.74 -4.73 13.44
N GLU A 10 -0.96 -4.38 14.45
CA GLU A 10 -0.67 -2.98 14.79
C GLU A 10 0.35 -2.41 13.80
N THR A 11 1.45 -3.12 13.55
CA THR A 11 2.55 -2.66 12.67
C THR A 11 2.79 -3.57 11.47
N ILE A 12 3.54 -3.09 10.47
CA ILE A 12 3.91 -3.90 9.29
C ILE A 12 4.72 -5.13 9.70
N ILE A 13 5.67 -5.00 10.61
CA ILE A 13 6.51 -6.12 11.06
C ILE A 13 5.68 -7.20 11.74
N GLU A 14 4.70 -6.81 12.55
CA GLU A 14 3.75 -7.75 13.14
C GLU A 14 2.88 -8.43 12.07
N ALA A 15 2.45 -7.70 11.04
CA ALA A 15 1.71 -8.30 9.93
C ALA A 15 2.55 -9.36 9.21
N ILE A 16 3.80 -9.03 8.87
CA ILE A 16 4.71 -9.92 8.17
C ILE A 16 5.06 -11.15 9.03
N SER A 17 5.25 -11.01 10.35
CA SER A 17 5.54 -12.16 11.21
C SER A 17 4.41 -13.21 11.24
N LYS A 18 3.16 -12.79 11.02
CA LYS A 18 1.96 -13.66 10.99
C LYS A 18 1.70 -14.34 9.63
N ILE A 19 2.47 -13.99 8.59
CA ILE A 19 2.42 -14.69 7.29
C ILE A 19 3.21 -15.99 7.41
N GLU A 20 2.48 -17.10 7.35
CA GLU A 20 3.01 -18.47 7.44
C GLU A 20 2.91 -19.19 6.09
N ASP A 21 1.99 -18.78 5.23
CA ASP A 21 1.56 -19.48 4.02
C ASP A 21 1.21 -18.50 2.87
N GLU A 22 1.47 -18.93 1.63
CA GLU A 22 1.33 -18.15 0.38
C GLU A 22 -0.09 -18.27 -0.22
N GLY A 23 -1.11 -18.04 0.62
CA GLY A 23 -2.53 -18.13 0.27
C GLY A 23 -3.15 -16.82 -0.23
N ASP A 24 -4.48 -16.84 -0.43
CA ASP A 24 -5.22 -15.57 -0.54
C ASP A 24 -5.24 -14.92 0.84
N ILE A 25 -4.80 -13.66 0.94
CA ILE A 25 -4.64 -12.98 2.22
C ILE A 25 -5.26 -11.58 2.19
N VAL A 26 -5.77 -11.19 3.35
CA VAL A 26 -6.16 -9.82 3.67
C VAL A 26 -5.34 -9.41 4.88
N ILE A 27 -4.52 -8.38 4.73
CA ILE A 27 -3.70 -7.81 5.79
C ILE A 27 -4.27 -6.44 6.14
N HIS A 28 -4.51 -6.19 7.43
CA HIS A 28 -4.89 -4.89 7.94
C HIS A 28 -3.88 -4.42 9.00
N VAL A 29 -3.23 -3.30 8.72
CA VAL A 29 -2.21 -2.66 9.58
C VAL A 29 -2.79 -1.35 10.11
N ARG A 30 -2.82 -1.21 11.44
CA ARG A 30 -3.49 -0.10 12.14
C ARG A 30 -2.63 1.16 12.27
N GLU A 31 -1.34 0.99 12.49
CA GLU A 31 -0.35 2.06 12.71
C GLU A 31 0.89 1.76 11.87
N PRO A 32 0.77 1.86 10.53
CA PRO A 32 1.85 1.51 9.63
C PRO A 32 3.13 2.31 9.90
N GLU A 33 3.02 3.56 10.36
CA GLU A 33 4.12 4.49 10.61
C GLU A 33 5.01 4.14 11.82
N LYS A 34 4.58 3.21 12.69
CA LYS A 34 5.37 2.80 13.87
C LYS A 34 6.47 1.82 13.46
N ARG A 35 7.66 2.34 13.16
CA ARG A 35 8.85 1.56 12.82
C ARG A 35 9.76 1.32 14.03
N PRO A 36 10.12 0.07 14.38
CA PRO A 36 11.17 -0.18 15.35
C PRO A 36 12.53 0.20 14.76
N LEU A 37 13.19 1.17 15.40
CA LEU A 37 14.44 1.82 14.96
C LEU A 37 15.62 0.89 14.61
N ALA A 38 15.58 -0.39 15.01
CA ALA A 38 16.75 -1.27 14.99
C ALA A 38 16.69 -2.40 13.94
N LEU A 39 15.54 -2.70 13.33
CA LEU A 39 15.34 -4.05 12.78
C LEU A 39 15.48 -4.20 11.26
N GLN A 40 15.30 -3.18 10.41
CA GLN A 40 15.12 -3.42 8.95
C GLN A 40 15.63 -2.33 8.01
N LYS A 41 16.74 -1.67 8.37
CA LYS A 41 17.23 -0.49 7.65
C LYS A 41 17.49 -0.71 6.15
N GLU A 42 18.06 -1.85 5.75
CA GLU A 42 18.46 -2.09 4.35
C GLU A 42 17.26 -2.25 3.40
N LEU A 43 16.28 -3.11 3.75
CA LEU A 43 15.07 -3.31 2.96
C LEU A 43 14.26 -2.01 2.85
N GLU A 44 14.14 -1.28 3.96
CA GLU A 44 13.41 -0.01 3.99
C GLU A 44 14.10 1.04 3.11
N GLU A 45 15.43 1.16 3.19
CA GLU A 45 16.20 2.06 2.32
C GLU A 45 16.02 1.73 0.83
N GLU A 46 16.00 0.45 0.46
CA GLU A 46 15.72 0.01 -0.90
C GLU A 46 14.35 0.51 -1.37
N VAL A 47 13.30 0.24 -0.58
CA VAL A 47 11.91 0.59 -0.94
C VAL A 47 11.72 2.11 -0.99
N ILE A 48 12.34 2.86 -0.06
CA ILE A 48 12.34 4.33 -0.07
C ILE A 48 12.96 4.85 -1.38
N ARG A 49 14.13 4.32 -1.77
CA ARG A 49 14.77 4.73 -3.03
C ARG A 49 13.89 4.40 -4.22
N SER A 50 13.30 3.20 -4.27
CA SER A 50 12.37 2.82 -5.34
C SER A 50 11.18 3.77 -5.43
N TYR A 51 10.50 4.09 -4.32
CA TYR A 51 9.38 5.03 -4.31
C TYR A 51 9.76 6.40 -4.89
N TYR A 52 10.85 7.00 -4.37
CA TYR A 52 11.27 8.32 -4.84
C TYR A 52 11.80 8.30 -6.27
N GLN A 53 12.40 7.19 -6.71
CA GLN A 53 12.77 7.01 -8.11
C GLN A 53 11.53 6.91 -9.02
N ASP A 54 10.50 6.17 -8.60
CA ASP A 54 9.27 6.02 -9.38
C ASP A 54 8.58 7.38 -9.56
N ILE A 55 8.35 8.14 -8.49
CA ILE A 55 7.63 9.43 -8.59
C ILE A 55 8.44 10.52 -9.32
N THR A 56 9.76 10.36 -9.43
CA THR A 56 10.62 11.32 -10.16
C THR A 56 10.79 10.98 -11.64
N THR A 57 10.84 9.69 -11.98
CA THR A 57 11.14 9.22 -13.34
C THR A 57 9.91 8.72 -14.10
N ASN A 58 8.88 8.23 -13.41
CA ASN A 58 7.63 7.76 -14.01
C ASN A 58 6.58 8.89 -14.04
N ASN A 59 6.46 9.55 -15.20
CA ASN A 59 5.51 10.64 -15.40
C ASN A 59 4.04 10.24 -15.21
N GLU A 60 3.68 8.98 -15.49
CA GLU A 60 2.32 8.48 -15.30
C GLU A 60 1.99 8.40 -13.81
N LEU A 61 2.87 7.78 -13.01
CA LEU A 61 2.69 7.70 -11.56
C LEU A 61 2.66 9.09 -10.93
N LYS A 62 3.60 9.96 -11.31
CA LYS A 62 3.63 11.36 -10.85
C LYS A 62 2.32 12.10 -11.15
N GLY A 63 1.76 11.89 -12.36
CA GLY A 63 0.47 12.44 -12.75
C GLY A 63 -0.67 11.94 -11.87
N LYS A 64 -0.72 10.64 -11.59
CA LYS A 64 -1.72 10.02 -10.70
C LYS A 64 -1.63 10.57 -9.28
N ILE A 65 -0.44 10.63 -8.69
CA ILE A 65 -0.22 11.21 -7.36
C ILE A 65 -0.68 12.68 -7.31
N SER A 66 -0.35 13.46 -8.34
CA SER A 66 -0.80 14.87 -8.43
C SER A 66 -2.32 14.99 -8.52
N SER A 67 -2.96 14.08 -9.27
CA SER A 67 -4.43 14.00 -9.40
C SER A 67 -5.08 13.65 -8.07
N ILE A 68 -4.58 12.62 -7.38
CA ILE A 68 -5.03 12.20 -6.04
C ILE A 68 -5.00 13.39 -5.07
N ILE A 69 -3.88 14.11 -5.01
CA ILE A 69 -3.74 15.27 -4.10
C ILE A 69 -4.79 16.33 -4.43
N LYS A 70 -4.97 16.65 -5.71
CA LYS A 70 -5.94 17.66 -6.15
C LYS A 70 -7.37 17.25 -5.80
N GLU A 71 -7.71 15.98 -6.01
CA GLU A 71 -9.04 15.46 -5.73
C GLU A 71 -9.32 15.47 -4.22
N LEU A 72 -8.42 14.92 -3.40
CA LEU A 72 -8.56 14.90 -1.93
C LEU A 72 -8.53 16.29 -1.28
N LYS A 73 -7.91 17.30 -1.92
CA LYS A 73 -7.97 18.71 -1.46
C LYS A 73 -9.29 19.39 -1.81
N SER A 74 -10.04 18.88 -2.78
CA SER A 74 -11.32 19.46 -3.15
C SER A 74 -12.36 19.12 -2.07
N ASP A 75 -13.16 20.10 -1.66
CA ASP A 75 -14.11 20.01 -0.52
C ASP A 75 -15.15 18.87 -0.61
N GLY A 76 -15.22 18.14 -1.74
CA GLY A 76 -16.19 17.07 -1.97
C GLY A 76 -15.63 15.64 -1.91
N ALA A 77 -14.35 15.42 -2.18
CA ALA A 77 -13.84 14.06 -2.37
C ALA A 77 -13.26 13.48 -1.08
N LYS A 78 -13.95 12.49 -0.51
CA LYS A 78 -13.45 11.71 0.64
C LYS A 78 -12.75 10.43 0.24
N THR A 79 -12.73 10.09 -1.04
CA THR A 79 -12.21 8.82 -1.54
C THR A 79 -11.74 8.99 -2.97
N VAL A 80 -10.58 8.42 -3.29
CA VAL A 80 -10.02 8.33 -4.64
C VAL A 80 -9.64 6.88 -4.90
N ILE A 81 -9.83 6.41 -6.12
CA ILE A 81 -9.43 5.07 -6.55
C ILE A 81 -8.55 5.21 -7.79
N GLU A 82 -7.35 4.66 -7.72
CA GLU A 82 -6.38 4.70 -8.81
C GLU A 82 -5.85 3.31 -9.15
N GLU A 83 -5.55 3.11 -10.42
CA GLU A 83 -4.81 1.94 -10.91
C GLU A 83 -3.34 2.32 -11.04
N ILE A 84 -2.43 1.60 -10.38
CA ILE A 84 -0.98 1.80 -10.45
C ILE A 84 -0.34 0.56 -11.06
N ARG A 85 0.59 0.73 -12.01
CA ARG A 85 1.26 -0.38 -12.70
C ARG A 85 2.77 -0.30 -12.54
N GLY A 86 3.39 -1.47 -12.42
CA GLY A 86 4.84 -1.63 -12.49
C GLY A 86 5.60 -0.90 -11.37
N VAL A 87 5.21 -1.11 -10.12
CA VAL A 87 5.89 -0.57 -8.93
C VAL A 87 6.34 -1.70 -8.03
N ILE A 88 7.53 -1.59 -7.42
CA ILE A 88 8.05 -2.53 -6.41
C ILE A 88 7.93 -4.03 -6.79
N ASP A 89 8.23 -4.36 -8.05
CA ASP A 89 8.07 -5.70 -8.65
C ASP A 89 6.62 -6.22 -8.74
N ILE A 90 5.64 -5.34 -8.54
CA ILE A 90 4.21 -5.62 -8.66
C ILE A 90 3.68 -5.01 -9.96
N ASN A 91 3.14 -5.89 -10.81
CA ASN A 91 2.63 -5.50 -12.13
C ASN A 91 1.43 -4.55 -12.07
N LEU A 92 0.53 -4.75 -11.11
CA LEU A 92 -0.76 -4.05 -11.05
C LEU A 92 -1.27 -3.94 -9.61
N LEU A 93 -1.62 -2.73 -9.20
CA LEU A 93 -2.25 -2.39 -7.93
C LEU A 93 -3.49 -1.54 -8.19
N TYR A 94 -4.57 -1.82 -7.49
CA TYR A 94 -5.69 -0.88 -7.32
C TYR A 94 -5.60 -0.29 -5.93
N VAL A 95 -5.47 1.03 -5.86
CA VAL A 95 -5.31 1.77 -4.62
C VAL A 95 -6.54 2.62 -4.39
N LYS A 96 -7.27 2.33 -3.31
CA LYS A 96 -8.31 3.21 -2.77
C LYS A 96 -7.72 4.01 -1.62
N LEU A 97 -7.66 5.32 -1.78
CA LEU A 97 -7.32 6.27 -0.72
C LEU A 97 -8.59 6.90 -0.17
N TYR A 98 -8.72 7.01 1.15
CA TYR A 98 -9.92 7.61 1.73
C TYR A 98 -9.66 8.32 3.06
N LEU A 99 -10.44 9.37 3.28
CA LEU A 99 -10.37 10.20 4.49
C LEU A 99 -11.36 9.67 5.52
N ASP A 100 -10.86 9.38 6.71
CA ASP A 100 -11.69 9.02 7.85
C ASP A 100 -11.11 9.62 9.14
N HIS A 101 -11.95 10.29 9.93
CA HIS A 101 -11.55 10.94 11.19
C HIS A 101 -10.26 11.80 11.12
N GLY A 102 -10.04 12.51 10.01
CA GLY A 102 -8.84 13.35 9.79
C GLY A 102 -7.56 12.57 9.44
N LYS A 103 -7.70 11.28 9.12
CA LYS A 103 -6.62 10.40 8.68
C LYS A 103 -6.79 9.98 7.22
N LEU A 104 -5.68 9.85 6.51
CA LEU A 104 -5.64 9.25 5.18
C LEU A 104 -5.40 7.76 5.30
N ASN A 105 -6.28 6.94 4.74
CA ASN A 105 -6.20 5.49 4.77
C ASN A 105 -5.98 4.94 3.36
N ALA A 106 -5.34 3.78 3.25
CA ALA A 106 -5.14 3.07 1.99
C ALA A 106 -5.78 1.68 2.03
N SER A 107 -6.44 1.30 0.95
CA SER A 107 -6.85 -0.08 0.67
C SER A 107 -6.33 -0.49 -0.70
N ILE A 108 -5.55 -1.55 -0.73
CA ILE A 108 -4.82 -2.03 -1.89
C ILE A 108 -5.41 -3.37 -2.31
N ILE A 109 -5.68 -3.53 -3.59
CA ILE A 109 -6.06 -4.80 -4.19
C ILE A 109 -5.06 -5.12 -5.29
N THR A 110 -4.50 -6.33 -5.26
CA THR A 110 -3.51 -6.79 -6.23
C THR A 110 -3.72 -8.28 -6.54
N PRO A 111 -3.33 -8.75 -7.75
CA PRO A 111 -3.17 -10.19 -7.99
C PRO A 111 -2.32 -10.87 -6.91
N ARG A 112 -2.47 -12.20 -6.79
CA ARG A 112 -1.75 -13.00 -5.80
C ARG A 112 -0.25 -12.71 -5.82
N ILE A 113 0.32 -12.47 -4.64
CA ILE A 113 1.74 -12.34 -4.40
C ILE A 113 2.21 -13.58 -3.64
N ASP A 114 3.00 -14.42 -4.30
CA ASP A 114 3.52 -15.66 -3.74
C ASP A 114 4.82 -15.45 -2.94
N SER A 115 5.25 -14.20 -2.70
CA SER A 115 6.46 -13.89 -1.94
C SER A 115 6.15 -13.01 -0.72
N LYS A 116 6.49 -13.52 0.46
CA LYS A 116 6.43 -12.77 1.72
C LYS A 116 7.28 -11.50 1.67
N GLU A 117 8.43 -11.55 1.02
CA GLU A 117 9.29 -10.39 0.84
C GLU A 117 8.62 -9.34 -0.06
N ALA A 118 7.99 -9.75 -1.16
CA ALA A 118 7.27 -8.83 -2.03
C ALA A 118 6.05 -8.18 -1.33
N ILE A 119 5.32 -8.93 -0.51
CA ILE A 119 4.26 -8.39 0.36
C ILE A 119 4.85 -7.34 1.33
N HIS A 120 6.00 -7.63 1.91
CA HIS A 120 6.68 -6.72 2.83
C HIS A 120 7.11 -5.43 2.16
N LYS A 121 7.78 -5.53 1.00
CA LYS A 121 8.17 -4.37 0.19
C LYS A 121 6.95 -3.54 -0.23
N LEU A 122 5.85 -4.19 -0.63
CA LEU A 122 4.62 -3.50 -1.00
C LEU A 122 3.99 -2.74 0.18
N LEU A 123 3.94 -3.33 1.38
CA LEU A 123 3.40 -2.64 2.56
C LEU A 123 4.23 -1.39 2.92
N ILE A 124 5.56 -1.49 2.88
CA ILE A 124 6.46 -0.35 3.11
C ILE A 124 6.28 0.71 2.00
N TYR A 125 6.18 0.29 0.74
CA TYR A 125 5.98 1.22 -0.38
C TYR A 125 4.69 2.02 -0.21
N VAL A 126 3.60 1.34 0.17
CA VAL A 126 2.30 1.98 0.41
C VAL A 126 2.33 2.88 1.64
N GLU A 127 3.07 2.51 2.69
CA GLU A 127 3.30 3.37 3.85
C GLU A 127 4.00 4.68 3.46
N ILE A 128 5.09 4.61 2.70
CA ILE A 128 5.83 5.80 2.25
C ILE A 128 4.94 6.69 1.35
N MET A 129 4.18 6.07 0.44
CA MET A 129 3.20 6.79 -0.36
C MET A 129 2.14 7.48 0.52
N LEU A 130 1.66 6.80 1.57
CA LEU A 130 0.68 7.34 2.49
C LEU A 130 1.26 8.52 3.30
N GLU A 131 2.51 8.43 3.73
CA GLU A 131 3.24 9.49 4.42
C GLU A 131 3.38 10.74 3.55
N ASP A 132 3.85 10.57 2.31
CA ASP A 132 4.07 11.67 1.36
C ASP A 132 2.75 12.38 1.00
N LEU A 133 1.68 11.60 0.76
CA LEU A 133 0.35 12.13 0.52
C LEU A 133 -0.23 12.83 1.75
N SER A 134 -0.12 12.22 2.93
CA SER A 134 -0.63 12.80 4.18
C SER A 134 0.07 14.12 4.50
N LEU A 135 1.39 14.18 4.32
CA LEU A 135 2.18 15.41 4.47
C LEU A 135 1.69 16.48 3.48
N SER A 136 1.48 16.13 2.22
CA SER A 136 1.01 17.03 1.17
C SER A 136 -0.41 17.56 1.40
N LEU A 137 -1.22 16.82 2.17
CA LEU A 137 -2.62 17.13 2.50
C LEU A 137 -2.79 17.75 3.90
N GLY A 138 -1.74 17.76 4.73
CA GLY A 138 -1.85 18.20 6.13
C GLY A 138 -2.68 17.26 7.00
N LEU A 139 -2.62 15.96 6.73
CA LEU A 139 -3.39 14.92 7.41
C LEU A 139 -2.47 14.00 8.23
N ALA A 140 -3.07 13.23 9.13
CA ALA A 140 -2.38 12.13 9.80
C ALA A 140 -2.46 10.83 8.99
N ASN A 141 -1.48 9.94 9.17
CA ASN A 141 -1.53 8.60 8.61
C ASN A 141 -2.65 7.79 9.28
N GLY A 142 -3.38 7.05 8.44
CA GLY A 142 -4.39 6.08 8.83
C GLY A 142 -3.89 4.66 8.61
N THR A 143 -4.84 3.78 8.32
CA THR A 143 -4.60 2.35 8.18
C THR A 143 -4.18 1.97 6.76
N ILE A 144 -3.47 0.84 6.64
CA ILE A 144 -3.23 0.15 5.37
C ILE A 144 -3.99 -1.17 5.39
N THR A 145 -4.78 -1.42 4.35
CA THR A 145 -5.38 -2.73 4.11
C THR A 145 -4.88 -3.26 2.78
N LEU A 146 -4.22 -4.41 2.75
CA LEU A 146 -3.77 -5.09 1.55
C LEU A 146 -4.59 -6.35 1.33
N MET A 147 -5.16 -6.50 0.15
CA MET A 147 -5.82 -7.72 -0.30
C MET A 147 -5.07 -8.26 -1.52
N THR A 148 -4.54 -9.47 -1.39
CA THR A 148 -3.92 -10.18 -2.51
C THR A 148 -4.55 -11.55 -2.66
N MET A 149 -5.03 -11.83 -3.88
CA MET A 149 -5.82 -13.02 -4.16
C MET A 149 -5.61 -13.55 -5.57
N LYS A 150 -5.81 -14.86 -5.73
CA LYS A 150 -5.78 -15.48 -7.04
C LYS A 150 -6.94 -14.98 -7.88
N VAL A 151 -6.61 -14.23 -8.94
CA VAL A 151 -7.57 -13.89 -9.97
C VAL A 151 -7.64 -15.09 -10.91
N ASN A 152 -8.70 -15.89 -10.80
CA ASN A 152 -8.97 -16.91 -11.81
C ASN A 152 -9.39 -16.20 -13.10
N SER A 153 -8.51 -16.19 -14.10
CA SER A 153 -8.95 -15.89 -15.45
C SER A 153 -9.79 -17.07 -15.91
N ASN A 154 -11.12 -16.90 -15.95
CA ASN A 154 -11.93 -17.76 -16.79
C ASN A 154 -11.43 -17.50 -18.22
N LYS A 155 -10.69 -18.47 -18.78
CA LYS A 155 -10.42 -18.51 -20.21
C LYS A 155 -11.78 -18.39 -20.90
N SER A 156 -12.00 -17.25 -21.55
CA SER A 156 -13.15 -16.99 -22.42
C SER A 156 -12.91 -17.68 -23.76
#